data_AF-A0AAQ3SS22-F1
#
_entry.id   AF-A0AAQ3SS22-F1
#
_cell.length_a   1.000
_cell.length_b   1.000
_cell.length_c   1.000
_cell.angle_alpha   90.00
_cell.angle_beta   90.00
_cell.angle_gamma   90.00
#
_symmetry.space_group_name_H-M   'P 1'
#
loop_
_entity.id
_entity.type
_entity.pdbx_description
1 polymer ?
#
loop_
_entity_poly.entity_id
_entity_poly.type
_entity_poly.pdbx_seq_one_letter_code
_entity_poly.pdbx_strand_id
1 'polypeptide(L)'
;MPMVKVAVVAVVILALFQVSSCAAARRHSKPAGPSLHSSGGGTPAVMTVNGFKRGETGGGPAACDGNFHSDEELIVALSTHWFEHGQRCHRAIRIVSMRDGRAVEARVVDECNSWRGCGDNIVDSSPTVWKALGLDTDVGEVPVTWSDA
;
A
#
# COMPACT_ATOMS: atom_id res chain seq x y z
N MET A 1 -40.41 -68.66 -28.51
CA MET A 1 -41.09 -68.16 -27.29
C MET A 1 -40.55 -66.76 -27.01
N PRO A 2 -41.38 -65.78 -26.65
CA PRO A 2 -42.02 -64.91 -27.64
C PRO A 2 -41.55 -63.44 -27.62
N MET A 3 -42.02 -62.74 -28.66
CA MET A 3 -42.41 -61.32 -28.69
C MET A 3 -41.34 -60.24 -28.92
N VAL A 4 -41.03 -60.10 -30.21
CA VAL A 4 -40.98 -58.81 -30.90
C VAL A 4 -42.18 -57.92 -30.49
N LYS A 5 -41.91 -56.68 -30.06
CA LYS A 5 -42.87 -55.57 -30.11
C LYS A 5 -42.29 -54.50 -31.02
N VAL A 6 -42.86 -54.39 -32.20
CA VAL A 6 -42.66 -53.28 -33.14
C VAL A 6 -43.71 -52.22 -32.87
N ALA A 7 -43.36 -50.98 -33.24
CA ALA A 7 -44.13 -49.74 -33.35
C ALA A 7 -43.86 -48.78 -32.18
N VAL A 8 -43.56 -47.50 -32.39
CA VAL A 8 -44.22 -46.57 -33.33
C VAL A 8 -43.23 -45.50 -33.85
N VAL A 9 -43.47 -45.10 -35.09
CA VAL A 9 -42.84 -44.05 -35.91
C VAL A 9 -43.14 -42.64 -35.42
N ALA A 10 -42.15 -41.74 -35.43
CA ALA A 10 -42.30 -40.28 -35.66
C ALA A 10 -40.89 -39.68 -35.90
N VAL A 11 -40.43 -39.55 -37.14
CA VAL A 11 -40.42 -38.29 -37.92
C VAL A 11 -40.30 -37.05 -37.05
N VAL A 12 -39.11 -36.43 -36.98
CA VAL A 12 -38.90 -35.02 -37.31
C VAL A 12 -37.42 -34.84 -37.70
N ILE A 13 -37.20 -34.53 -38.98
CA ILE A 13 -35.94 -33.97 -39.48
C ILE A 13 -35.89 -32.52 -39.00
N LEU A 14 -34.95 -32.18 -38.12
CA LEU A 14 -34.56 -30.80 -37.85
C LEU A 14 -33.08 -30.65 -38.19
N ALA A 15 -32.85 -30.39 -39.47
CA ALA A 15 -31.60 -29.82 -39.96
C ALA A 15 -31.48 -28.40 -39.42
N LEU A 16 -30.58 -28.15 -38.47
CA LEU A 16 -30.03 -26.81 -38.24
C LEU A 16 -28.58 -26.96 -37.78
N PHE A 17 -27.69 -26.72 -38.75
CA PHE A 17 -26.36 -26.14 -38.63
C PHE A 17 -25.99 -25.73 -37.20
N GLN A 18 -25.20 -26.55 -36.52
CA GLN A 18 -24.44 -26.10 -35.36
C GLN A 18 -23.31 -25.21 -35.89
N VAL A 19 -23.67 -23.94 -36.07
CA VAL A 19 -22.73 -22.84 -36.26
C VAL A 19 -21.76 -22.92 -35.09
N SER A 20 -20.53 -23.36 -35.36
CA SER A 20 -19.44 -23.31 -34.39
C SER A 20 -19.20 -21.83 -34.07
N SER A 21 -19.94 -21.33 -33.08
CA SER A 21 -19.71 -20.01 -32.52
C SER A 21 -18.46 -20.16 -31.68
N CYS A 22 -17.31 -19.82 -32.27
CA CYS A 22 -16.10 -19.53 -31.52
C CYS A 22 -16.46 -18.41 -30.54
N ALA A 23 -16.79 -18.77 -29.30
CA ALA A 23 -16.81 -17.83 -28.20
C ALA A 23 -15.37 -17.37 -28.01
N ALA A 24 -14.96 -16.33 -28.73
CA ALA A 24 -13.78 -15.58 -28.40
C ALA A 24 -14.03 -15.03 -27.00
N ALA A 25 -13.45 -15.68 -26.00
CA ALA A 25 -13.40 -15.18 -24.64
C ALA A 25 -12.79 -13.77 -24.72
N ARG A 26 -13.64 -12.75 -24.61
CA ARG A 26 -13.16 -11.40 -24.33
C ARG A 26 -12.49 -11.52 -22.98
N ARG A 27 -11.15 -11.59 -22.98
CA ARG A 27 -10.39 -11.31 -21.77
C ARG A 27 -10.84 -9.93 -21.34
N HIS A 28 -11.68 -9.86 -20.31
CA HIS A 28 -11.83 -8.66 -19.53
C HIS A 28 -10.44 -8.40 -18.96
N SER A 29 -9.65 -7.60 -19.70
CA SER A 29 -8.61 -6.81 -19.09
C SER A 29 -9.30 -6.07 -17.95
N LYS A 30 -9.07 -6.52 -16.72
CA LYS A 30 -9.34 -5.69 -15.54
C LYS A 30 -8.76 -4.32 -15.88
N PRO A 31 -9.55 -3.23 -15.84
CA PRO A 31 -8.93 -1.93 -15.90
C PRO A 31 -7.95 -1.89 -14.73
N ALA A 32 -6.68 -1.63 -15.03
CA ALA A 32 -5.75 -1.18 -14.03
C ALA A 32 -6.49 -0.09 -13.24
N GLY A 33 -6.59 -0.27 -11.92
CA GLY A 33 -7.16 0.75 -11.06
C GLY A 33 -6.48 2.09 -11.38
N PRO A 34 -7.19 3.21 -11.28
CA PRO A 34 -6.63 4.50 -11.64
C PRO A 34 -5.31 4.66 -10.90
N SER A 35 -4.21 4.76 -11.67
CA SER A 35 -2.94 5.27 -11.19
C SER A 35 -3.25 6.65 -10.63
N LEU A 36 -3.40 6.75 -9.31
CA LEU A 36 -3.77 7.96 -8.62
C LEU A 36 -2.57 8.92 -8.63
N HIS A 37 -2.28 9.48 -9.80
CA HIS A 37 -1.62 10.77 -9.87
C HIS A 37 -2.69 11.81 -9.48
N SER A 38 -2.88 11.98 -8.17
CA SER A 38 -3.79 12.99 -7.65
C SER A 38 -3.10 14.35 -7.74
N SER A 39 -3.55 15.16 -8.70
CA SER A 39 -3.28 16.59 -8.76
C SER A 39 -3.72 17.26 -7.45
N GLY A 40 -2.76 17.50 -6.54
CA GLY A 40 -2.89 18.46 -5.45
C GLY A 40 -3.06 17.92 -4.02
N GLY A 41 -3.01 16.61 -3.78
CA GLY A 41 -3.10 16.04 -2.42
C GLY A 41 -2.17 14.85 -2.22
N GLY A 42 -1.40 14.84 -1.13
CA GLY A 42 -0.45 13.76 -0.81
C GLY A 42 -1.14 12.42 -0.53
N THR A 43 -0.34 11.36 -0.49
CA THR A 43 -0.72 9.99 -0.11
C THR A 43 -1.20 9.96 1.35
N PRO A 44 -2.45 9.56 1.63
CA PRO A 44 -2.93 9.42 3.01
C PRO A 44 -2.16 8.34 3.78
N ALA A 45 -1.80 8.64 5.03
CA ALA A 45 -1.09 7.73 5.91
C ALA A 45 -1.49 7.94 7.39
N VAL A 46 -1.10 6.98 8.21
CA VAL A 46 -1.04 7.14 9.67
C VAL A 46 0.40 7.39 10.04
N MET A 47 0.65 8.48 10.76
CA MET A 47 1.95 8.77 11.33
C MET A 47 2.03 8.24 12.76
N THR A 48 3.05 7.46 13.05
CA THR A 48 3.38 6.92 14.38
C THR A 48 4.64 7.59 14.93
N VAL A 49 4.89 7.43 16.23
CA VAL A 49 6.12 7.88 16.89
C VAL A 49 7.08 6.71 17.11
N ASN A 50 8.34 6.88 16.72
CA ASN A 50 9.39 5.90 16.89
C ASN A 50 10.71 6.53 17.32
N GLY A 51 11.38 5.90 18.29
CA GLY A 51 12.76 6.22 18.66
C GLY A 51 13.75 5.49 17.77
N PHE A 52 14.71 6.23 17.20
CA PHE A 52 15.71 5.72 16.26
C PHE A 52 17.07 5.49 16.92
N LYS A 53 17.21 5.75 18.22
CA LYS A 53 18.45 5.46 18.94
C LYS A 53 18.54 3.99 19.32
N ARG A 54 19.76 3.58 19.66
CA ARG A 54 20.03 2.24 20.18
C ARG A 54 19.24 1.99 21.47
N GLY A 55 18.45 0.91 21.46
CA GLY A 55 17.69 0.47 22.63
C GLY A 55 16.33 1.13 22.78
N GLU A 56 15.89 1.94 21.81
CA GLU A 56 14.55 2.50 21.74
C GLU A 56 13.61 1.62 20.90
N THR A 57 12.41 2.12 20.62
CA THR A 57 11.32 1.38 19.98
C THR A 57 11.62 0.90 18.56
N GLY A 58 12.52 1.59 17.84
CA GLY A 58 12.91 1.22 16.48
C GLY A 58 13.71 -0.08 16.40
N GLY A 59 14.19 -0.57 17.55
CA GLY A 59 14.87 -1.85 17.66
C GLY A 59 16.26 -1.83 17.03
N GLY A 60 16.36 -2.23 15.77
CA GLY A 60 17.62 -2.42 15.05
C GLY A 60 18.17 -1.12 14.43
N PRO A 61 19.38 -1.17 13.84
CA PRO A 61 19.87 -0.08 13.00
C PRO A 61 19.02 0.06 11.73
N ALA A 62 18.93 1.29 11.22
CA ALA A 62 18.07 1.67 10.11
C ALA A 62 18.48 1.00 8.78
N ALA A 63 17.50 0.57 7.98
CA ALA A 63 17.70 -0.21 6.77
C ALA A 63 18.51 0.50 5.67
N CYS A 64 18.49 1.83 5.60
CA CYS A 64 19.19 2.56 4.54
C CYS A 64 20.71 2.59 4.72
N ASP A 65 21.20 2.66 5.95
CA ASP A 65 22.62 2.90 6.22
C ASP A 65 23.23 2.04 7.34
N GLY A 66 22.42 1.21 8.00
CA GLY A 66 22.87 0.34 9.08
C GLY A 66 23.24 1.09 10.36
N ASN A 67 22.77 2.34 10.54
CA ASN A 67 23.07 3.16 11.70
C ASN A 67 21.85 3.39 12.60
N PHE A 68 22.12 3.72 13.86
CA PHE A 68 21.13 4.36 14.73
C PHE A 68 21.19 5.87 14.48
N HIS A 69 20.05 6.54 14.61
CA HIS A 69 19.92 7.98 14.37
C HIS A 69 19.40 8.69 15.62
N SER A 70 19.63 9.99 15.74
CA SER A 70 19.10 10.75 16.85
C SER A 70 17.61 11.05 16.63
N ASP A 71 16.80 10.97 17.69
CA ASP A 71 15.41 11.44 17.68
C ASP A 71 15.25 12.95 17.46
N GLU A 72 16.36 13.68 17.53
CA GLU A 72 16.45 15.11 17.19
C GLU A 72 16.52 15.37 15.68
N GLU A 73 16.73 14.33 14.86
CA GLU A 73 16.74 14.44 13.41
C GLU A 73 15.31 14.39 12.85
N LEU A 74 15.06 15.08 11.73
CA LEU A 74 13.80 14.97 11.00
C LEU A 74 13.84 13.74 10.08
N ILE A 75 13.57 12.57 10.66
CA ILE A 75 13.67 11.27 9.98
C ILE A 75 12.43 10.41 10.16
N VAL A 76 12.25 9.49 9.19
CA VAL A 76 11.14 8.53 9.15
C VAL A 76 11.55 7.15 8.64
N ALA A 77 10.79 6.14 9.04
CA ALA A 77 10.66 4.86 8.36
C ALA A 77 9.36 4.82 7.56
N LEU A 78 9.36 4.14 6.41
CA LEU A 78 8.17 3.99 5.58
C LEU A 78 7.72 2.53 5.54
N SER A 79 6.40 2.29 5.50
CA SER A 79 5.87 0.94 5.24
C SER A 79 6.53 0.31 4.01
N THR A 80 6.75 -1.00 4.05
CA THR A 80 7.53 -1.78 3.06
C THR A 80 7.28 -1.37 1.61
N HIS A 81 6.01 -1.20 1.22
CA HIS A 81 5.66 -0.88 -0.17
C HIS A 81 6.05 0.56 -0.58
N TRP A 82 6.05 1.51 0.36
CA TRP A 82 6.52 2.88 0.16
C TRP A 82 8.04 2.99 0.27
N PHE A 83 8.65 2.22 1.17
CA PHE A 83 10.11 2.12 1.27
C PHE A 83 10.74 1.62 -0.05
N GLU A 84 10.03 0.75 -0.75
CA GLU A 84 10.30 0.34 -2.13
C GLU A 84 11.73 -0.22 -2.32
N HIS A 85 12.10 -1.18 -1.47
CA HIS A 85 13.44 -1.79 -1.45
C HIS A 85 14.57 -0.75 -1.34
N GLY A 86 14.32 0.34 -0.62
CA GLY A 86 15.29 1.41 -0.39
C GLY A 86 15.40 2.45 -1.51
N GLN A 87 14.53 2.43 -2.52
CA GLN A 87 14.55 3.47 -3.57
C GLN A 87 14.33 4.89 -3.03
N ARG A 88 13.66 5.02 -1.87
CA ARG A 88 13.47 6.29 -1.15
C ARG A 88 14.54 6.59 -0.11
N CYS A 89 15.54 5.72 0.08
CA CYS A 89 16.57 5.95 1.09
C CYS A 89 17.24 7.32 0.93
N HIS A 90 17.30 8.03 2.05
CA HIS A 90 17.87 9.38 2.20
C HIS A 90 17.21 10.47 1.34
N ARG A 91 16.07 10.18 0.69
CA ARG A 91 15.22 11.19 0.08
C ARG A 91 14.33 11.83 1.14
N ALA A 92 13.98 13.09 0.93
CA ALA A 92 13.00 13.76 1.76
C ALA A 92 11.58 13.44 1.27
N ILE A 93 10.66 13.35 2.22
CA ILE A 93 9.22 13.39 1.98
C ILE A 93 8.64 14.60 2.69
N ARG A 94 7.59 15.17 2.13
CA ARG A 94 6.80 16.23 2.77
C ARG A 94 5.61 15.59 3.47
N ILE A 95 5.53 15.74 4.79
CA ILE A 95 4.45 15.23 5.64
C ILE A 95 3.53 16.39 6.00
N VAL A 96 2.23 16.21 5.90
CA VAL A 96 1.21 17.22 6.20
C VAL A 96 0.21 16.67 7.21
N SER A 97 0.11 17.33 8.36
CA SER A 97 -0.91 17.07 9.38
C SER A 97 -2.31 17.33 8.79
N MET A 98 -3.19 16.34 8.83
CA MET A 98 -4.59 16.52 8.41
C MET A 98 -5.42 17.29 9.45
N ARG A 99 -4.88 17.53 10.66
CA ARG A 99 -5.58 18.25 11.74
C ARG A 99 -5.59 19.76 11.54
N ASP A 100 -4.46 20.32 11.12
CA ASP A 100 -4.22 21.76 11.08
C ASP A 100 -3.46 22.24 9.84
N GLY A 101 -3.09 21.33 8.93
CA GLY A 101 -2.41 21.65 7.68
C GLY A 101 -0.93 22.00 7.83
N ARG A 102 -0.35 21.91 9.03
CA ARG A 102 1.09 22.06 9.23
C ARG A 102 1.85 20.99 8.46
N ALA A 103 3.04 21.35 7.99
CA ALA A 103 3.87 20.46 7.21
C ALA A 103 5.33 20.50 7.65
N VAL A 104 6.01 19.39 7.45
CA VAL A 104 7.44 19.23 7.70
C VAL A 104 8.04 18.31 6.64
N GLU A 105 9.29 18.56 6.27
CA GLU A 105 10.07 17.62 5.46
C GLU A 105 10.92 16.73 6.37
N ALA A 106 10.93 15.43 6.07
CA ALA A 106 11.71 14.46 6.82
C ALA A 106 12.40 13.48 5.87
N ARG A 107 13.60 13.06 6.24
CA ARG A 107 14.44 12.14 5.48
C ARG A 107 14.07 10.69 5.77
N VAL A 108 13.88 9.88 4.74
CA VAL A 108 13.66 8.44 4.89
C VAL A 108 14.98 7.76 5.27
N VAL A 109 14.99 7.01 6.36
CA VAL A 109 16.18 6.28 6.85
C VAL A 109 15.92 4.78 7.03
N ASP A 110 14.67 4.36 7.15
CA ASP A 110 14.36 2.98 7.50
C ASP A 110 13.08 2.43 6.84
N GLU A 111 12.90 1.13 6.96
CA GLU A 111 11.70 0.40 6.56
C GLU A 111 10.87 0.05 7.81
N CYS A 112 9.61 0.50 7.84
CA CYS A 112 8.61 -0.05 8.74
C CYS A 112 8.09 -1.35 8.12
N ASN A 113 8.63 -2.50 8.54
CA ASN A 113 8.36 -3.77 7.88
C ASN A 113 6.91 -4.24 8.08
N SER A 114 6.10 -4.16 7.02
CA SER A 114 4.67 -4.53 7.02
C SER A 114 4.41 -5.99 7.37
N TRP A 115 5.40 -6.86 7.17
CA TRP A 115 5.31 -8.29 7.48
C TRP A 115 5.70 -8.60 8.93
N ARG A 116 6.17 -7.60 9.68
CA ARG A 116 6.70 -7.74 11.05
C ARG A 116 6.10 -6.70 12.01
N GLY A 117 4.82 -6.41 11.87
CA GLY A 117 4.05 -5.65 12.87
C GLY A 117 3.71 -4.22 12.47
N CYS A 118 4.37 -3.64 11.46
CA CYS A 118 3.93 -2.37 10.89
C CYS A 118 2.67 -2.55 10.04
N GLY A 119 1.81 -1.54 10.02
CA GLY A 119 0.74 -1.44 9.04
C GLY A 119 1.27 -1.12 7.64
N ASP A 120 0.43 -1.28 6.63
CA ASP A 120 0.80 -1.00 5.23
C ASP A 120 0.82 0.48 4.87
N ASN A 121 0.26 1.36 5.70
CA ASN A 121 0.10 2.79 5.42
C ASN A 121 0.71 3.68 6.52
N ILE A 122 1.88 3.30 7.02
CA ILE A 122 2.57 3.95 8.14
C ILE A 122 3.72 4.85 7.65
N VAL A 123 3.77 6.05 8.22
CA VAL A 123 4.95 6.91 8.26
C VAL A 123 5.44 6.91 9.71
N ASP A 124 6.45 6.10 10.00
CA ASP A 124 6.92 5.93 11.37
C ASP A 124 8.03 6.93 11.67
N SER A 125 7.78 7.88 12.56
CA SER A 125 8.54 9.14 12.58
C SER A 125 9.18 9.43 13.93
N SER A 126 10.31 10.12 13.87
CA SER A 126 11.03 10.57 15.06
C SER A 126 10.20 11.58 15.88
N PRO A 127 10.41 11.67 17.21
CA PRO A 127 9.77 12.68 18.06
C PRO A 127 9.92 14.13 17.55
N THR A 128 11.02 14.45 16.86
CA THR A 128 11.22 15.81 16.32
C THR A 128 10.30 16.13 15.14
N VAL A 129 9.88 15.14 14.34
CA VAL A 129 8.86 15.32 13.30
C VAL A 129 7.52 15.69 13.95
N TRP A 130 7.13 15.00 15.02
CA TRP A 130 5.93 15.32 15.80
C TRP A 130 5.97 16.74 16.36
N LYS A 131 7.10 17.11 16.98
CA LYS A 131 7.31 18.46 17.52
C LYS A 131 7.22 19.54 16.43
N ALA A 132 7.79 19.31 15.25
CA ALA A 132 7.74 20.25 14.14
C ALA A 132 6.31 20.46 13.60
N LEU A 133 5.48 19.42 13.65
CA LEU A 133 4.04 19.51 13.35
C LEU A 133 3.22 20.08 14.52
N GLY A 134 3.83 20.29 15.69
CA GLY A 134 3.15 20.75 16.90
C GLY A 134 2.15 19.72 17.44
N LEU A 135 2.50 18.45 17.34
CA LEU A 135 1.72 17.31 17.81
C LEU A 135 2.31 16.75 19.11
N ASP A 136 1.45 16.14 19.91
CA ASP A 136 1.81 15.46 21.15
C ASP A 136 2.05 13.97 20.87
N THR A 137 3.23 13.47 21.24
CA THR A 137 3.63 12.08 21.03
C THR A 137 2.82 11.11 21.88
N ASP A 138 2.21 11.54 22.99
CA ASP A 138 1.40 10.70 23.86
C ASP A 138 0.09 10.23 23.18
N VAL A 139 -0.29 10.86 22.06
CA VAL A 139 -1.40 10.40 21.21
C VAL A 139 -1.06 9.11 20.47
N GLY A 140 0.22 8.86 20.20
CA GLY A 140 0.74 7.67 19.52
C GLY A 140 0.55 7.65 18.00
N GLU A 141 -0.64 8.01 17.50
CA GLU A 141 -0.98 7.95 16.08
C GLU A 141 -1.81 9.14 15.60
N VAL A 142 -1.51 9.67 14.42
CA VAL A 142 -2.32 10.72 13.79
C VAL A 142 -2.48 10.54 12.27
N PRO A 143 -3.59 11.00 11.68
CA PRO A 143 -3.75 11.02 10.23
C PRO A 143 -2.90 12.13 9.59
N VAL A 144 -2.17 11.77 8.54
CA VAL A 144 -1.35 12.68 7.73
C VAL A 144 -1.56 12.40 6.24
N THR A 145 -1.08 13.31 5.40
CA THR A 145 -0.76 12.99 4.01
C THR A 145 0.74 13.17 3.79
N TRP A 146 1.34 12.43 2.87
CA TRP A 146 2.74 12.61 2.51
C TRP A 146 2.96 12.58 1.00
N SER A 147 4.02 13.23 0.53
CA SER A 147 4.48 13.14 -0.86
C SER A 147 6.00 13.10 -0.90
N ASP A 148 6.57 12.59 -1.99
CA ASP A 148 8.00 12.86 -2.27
C ASP A 148 8.21 14.40 -2.33
N ALA A 149 9.32 14.89 -1.78
CA ALA A 149 9.67 16.31 -1.72
C ALA A 149 10.58 16.75 -2.88
#